data_AF-A0A433URY6-F1
#
_entry.id   AF-A0A433URY6-F1
#
_cell.length_a   1.000
_cell.length_b   1.000
_cell.length_c   1.000
_cell.angle_alpha   90.00
_cell.angle_beta   90.00
_cell.angle_gamma   90.00
#
_symmetry.space_group_name_H-M   'P 1'
#
loop_
_entity.id
_entity.type
_entity.pdbx_description
1 polymer ?
#
loop_
_entity_poly.entity_id
_entity_poly.type
_entity_poly.pdbx_seq_one_letter_code
_entity_poly.pdbx_strand_id
1 'polypeptide(L)'
;MINGTFGVEDALLFEIELIASDGSGLEIESMFDTGFSGWLAINDQDIDDFGWIYIDQEDMRTAQGTSSFDIYVGKIKLMVRNMISLYM
;
A
#
# COMPACT_ATOMS: atom_id res chain seq x y z
N MET A 1 6.06 1.07 -17.10
CA MET A 1 6.71 2.10 -16.26
C MET A 1 5.72 2.45 -15.18
N ILE A 2 6.06 2.28 -13.91
CA ILE A 2 5.17 2.69 -12.81
C ILE A 2 5.22 4.21 -12.75
N ASN A 3 4.07 4.86 -12.57
CA ASN A 3 3.97 6.30 -12.44
C ASN A 3 3.71 6.66 -10.97
N GLY A 4 4.41 7.67 -10.47
CA GLY A 4 4.27 8.15 -9.10
C GLY A 4 4.44 9.65 -9.03
N THR A 5 4.12 10.23 -7.89
CA THR A 5 4.21 11.67 -7.61
C THR A 5 5.10 11.90 -6.40
N PHE A 6 5.73 13.08 -6.35
CA PHE A 6 6.36 13.56 -5.11
C PHE A 6 5.33 14.37 -4.33
N GLY A 7 5.09 13.95 -3.08
CA GLY A 7 4.26 14.64 -2.11
C GLY A 7 5.05 15.62 -1.25
N VAL A 8 4.49 15.94 -0.08
CA VAL A 8 5.15 16.75 0.95
C VAL A 8 6.31 15.95 1.57
N GLU A 9 7.37 16.63 1.99
CA GLU A 9 8.54 16.00 2.64
C GLU A 9 9.20 14.90 1.79
N ASP A 10 9.26 15.11 0.46
CA ASP A 10 9.85 14.17 -0.50
C ASP A 10 9.20 12.77 -0.49
N ALA A 11 7.96 12.66 0.03
CA ALA A 11 7.19 11.42 0.01
C ALA A 11 6.99 10.96 -1.44
N LEU A 12 7.41 9.74 -1.75
CA LEU A 12 7.20 9.16 -3.06
C LEU A 12 5.89 8.36 -3.05
N LEU A 13 4.90 8.83 -3.80
CA LEU A 13 3.53 8.32 -3.78
C LEU A 13 3.21 7.55 -5.06
N PHE A 14 2.45 6.45 -4.94
CA PHE A 14 2.05 5.59 -6.05
C PHE A 14 0.58 5.18 -5.93
N GLU A 15 -0.14 5.19 -7.04
CA GLU A 15 -1.47 4.56 -7.13
C GLU A 15 -1.32 3.04 -7.13
N ILE A 16 -2.00 2.38 -6.18
CA ILE A 16 -2.14 0.93 -6.12
C ILE A 16 -3.61 0.56 -5.98
N GLU A 17 -3.96 -0.65 -6.39
CA GLU A 17 -5.25 -1.24 -6.12
C GLU A 17 -5.08 -2.36 -5.08
N LEU A 18 -5.73 -2.25 -3.93
CA LEU A 18 -5.89 -3.35 -3.00
C LEU A 18 -6.93 -4.31 -3.57
N ILE A 19 -6.65 -5.61 -3.62
CA ILE A 19 -7.55 -6.61 -4.23
C ILE A 19 -8.10 -7.54 -3.16
N ALA A 20 -9.42 -7.50 -2.95
CA ALA A 20 -10.13 -8.38 -2.01
C ALA A 20 -10.19 -9.83 -2.53
N SER A 21 -10.52 -10.75 -1.63
CA SER A 21 -10.63 -12.20 -1.91
C SER A 21 -11.72 -12.55 -2.94
N ASP A 22 -12.75 -11.71 -3.06
CA ASP A 22 -13.81 -11.83 -4.08
C ASP A 22 -13.43 -11.23 -5.44
N GLY A 23 -12.24 -10.61 -5.53
CA GLY A 23 -11.72 -9.96 -6.72
C GLY A 23 -12.15 -8.51 -6.91
N SER A 24 -12.94 -7.94 -5.99
CA SER A 24 -13.18 -6.50 -5.94
C SER A 24 -11.90 -5.74 -5.60
N GLY A 25 -11.82 -4.47 -6.02
CA GLY A 25 -10.63 -3.65 -5.88
C GLY A 25 -10.94 -2.28 -5.29
N LEU A 26 -10.01 -1.76 -4.49
CA LEU A 26 -10.01 -0.38 -3.98
C LEU A 26 -8.72 0.31 -4.41
N GLU A 27 -8.86 1.36 -5.21
CA GLU A 27 -7.74 2.20 -5.61
C GLU A 27 -7.38 3.19 -4.50
N ILE A 28 -6.11 3.19 -4.10
CA ILE A 28 -5.57 4.07 -3.07
C ILE A 28 -4.23 4.66 -3.52
N GLU A 29 -3.86 5.80 -2.93
CA GLU A 29 -2.51 6.34 -3.02
C GLU A 29 -1.67 5.82 -1.84
N SER A 30 -0.56 5.14 -2.15
CA SER A 30 0.36 4.57 -1.17
C SER A 30 1.66 5.35 -1.15
N MET A 31 2.20 5.60 0.03
CA MET A 31 3.55 6.14 0.21
C MET A 31 4.59 5.02 0.18
N PHE A 32 5.67 5.24 -0.55
CA PHE A 32 6.85 4.38 -0.51
C PHE A 32 7.74 4.79 0.67
N ASP A 33 7.50 4.14 1.79
CA ASP A 33 8.27 4.34 3.01
C ASP A 33 9.51 3.43 3.02
N THR A 34 10.70 4.05 2.90
CA THR A 34 11.98 3.34 3.00
C THR A 34 12.50 3.19 4.43
N GLY A 35 11.85 3.87 5.39
CA GLY A 35 12.20 3.84 6.81
C GLY A 35 11.50 2.74 7.61
N PHE A 36 10.53 2.05 7.00
CA PHE A 36 9.76 0.97 7.62
C PHE A 36 10.21 -0.42 7.14
N SER A 37 9.53 -1.47 7.59
CA SER A 37 10.00 -2.87 7.64
C SER A 37 9.80 -3.69 6.36
N GLY A 38 9.71 -3.05 5.19
CA GLY A 38 9.43 -3.73 3.91
C GLY A 38 7.99 -4.22 3.76
N TRP A 39 7.12 -3.89 4.71
CA TRP A 39 5.69 -4.13 4.68
C TRP A 39 4.93 -2.90 4.16
N LEU A 40 3.78 -3.14 3.53
CA LEU A 40 2.80 -2.08 3.31
C LEU A 40 1.99 -1.92 4.60
N ALA A 41 2.21 -0.82 5.32
CA ALA A 41 1.41 -0.49 6.50
C ALA A 41 0.05 0.03 6.05
N ILE A 42 -1.03 -0.59 6.54
CA ILE A 42 -2.42 -0.23 6.20
C ILE A 42 -3.19 -0.09 7.51
N ASN A 43 -4.18 0.80 7.54
CA ASN A 43 -5.15 0.85 8.62
C ASN A 43 -6.01 -0.43 8.57
N ASP A 44 -6.28 -1.04 9.73
CA ASP A 44 -7.09 -2.26 9.82
C ASP A 44 -8.51 -2.05 9.25
N GLN A 45 -9.10 -0.87 9.48
CA GLN A 45 -10.42 -0.49 8.96
C GLN A 45 -10.49 -0.50 7.44
N ASP A 46 -9.37 -0.28 6.74
CA ASP A 46 -9.32 -0.28 5.29
C ASP A 46 -9.30 -1.70 4.70
N ILE A 47 -9.00 -2.74 5.51
CA ILE A 47 -8.82 -4.13 5.06
C ILE A 47 -9.77 -5.15 5.71
N ASP A 48 -10.56 -4.76 6.71
CA ASP A 48 -11.47 -5.66 7.44
C ASP A 48 -12.39 -6.50 6.52
N ASP A 49 -12.88 -5.91 5.43
CA ASP A 49 -13.79 -6.56 4.48
C ASP A 49 -13.08 -7.22 3.27
N PHE A 50 -11.75 -7.17 3.20
CA PHE A 50 -11.01 -7.70 2.04
C PHE A 50 -10.92 -9.23 2.04
N GLY A 51 -11.16 -9.87 3.18
CA GLY A 51 -10.98 -11.31 3.34
C GLY A 51 -9.54 -11.76 3.09
N TRP A 52 -8.57 -10.90 3.40
CA TRP A 52 -7.16 -11.26 3.38
C TRP A 52 -6.83 -12.23 4.51
N ILE A 53 -5.84 -13.09 4.29
CA ILE A 53 -5.53 -14.17 5.22
C ILE A 53 -4.56 -13.63 6.27
N TYR A 54 -5.02 -13.54 7.51
CA TYR A 54 -4.14 -13.31 8.66
C TYR A 54 -3.13 -14.46 8.77
N ILE A 55 -1.85 -14.14 8.94
CA ILE A 55 -0.79 -15.15 9.04
C ILE A 55 0.03 -15.06 10.34
N ASP A 56 0.23 -13.86 10.89
CA ASP A 56 1.03 -13.68 12.10
C ASP A 56 0.80 -12.31 12.71
N GLN A 57 1.38 -12.07 13.89
CA GLN A 57 1.52 -10.76 14.50
C GLN A 57 2.99 -10.55 14.87
N GLU A 58 3.56 -9.41 14.47
CA GLU A 58 4.95 -9.07 14.76
C GLU A 58 5.05 -7.74 15.52
N ASP A 59 5.90 -7.72 16.54
CA ASP A 59 6.30 -6.48 17.21
C ASP A 59 7.32 -5.73 16.33
N MET A 60 6.94 -4.54 15.87
CA MET A 60 7.78 -3.69 15.03
C MET A 60 8.16 -2.40 15.75
N ARG A 61 9.40 -1.94 15.52
CA ARG A 61 9.88 -0.68 16.07
C ARG A 61 9.52 0.48 15.15
N THR A 62 8.63 1.34 15.62
CA THR A 62 8.21 2.59 14.99
C THR A 62 8.95 3.78 15.60
N ALA A 63 8.76 4.97 15.02
CA ALA A 63 9.25 6.22 15.61
C ALA A 63 8.66 6.51 17.00
N GLN A 64 7.48 5.95 17.32
CA GLN A 64 6.80 6.15 18.60
C GLN A 64 7.12 5.06 19.65
N GLY A 65 7.90 4.03 19.29
CA GLY A 65 8.22 2.92 20.18
C GLY A 65 7.96 1.57 19.52
N THR A 66 7.72 0.54 20.34
CA THR A 66 7.38 -0.80 19.83
C THR A 66 5.86 -0.93 19.76
N SER A 67 5.35 -1.39 18.63
CA SER A 67 3.93 -1.64 18.40
C SER A 67 3.75 -3.00 17.74
N SER A 68 2.70 -3.73 18.10
CA SER A 68 2.34 -4.98 17.45
C SER A 68 1.55 -4.70 16.17
N PHE A 69 1.88 -5.40 15.10
CA PHE A 69 1.22 -5.29 13.81
C PHE A 69 0.76 -6.67 13.35
N ASP A 70 -0.49 -6.74 12.91
CA ASP A 70 -1.03 -7.93 12.29
C ASP A 70 -0.55 -8.03 10.83
N ILE A 71 -0.09 -9.22 10.46
CA ILE A 71 0.45 -9.50 9.14
C ILE A 71 -0.59 -10.30 8.35
N TYR A 72 -0.91 -9.79 7.17
CA TYR A 72 -1.88 -10.38 6.25
C TYR A 72 -1.21 -10.74 4.92
N VAL A 73 -1.64 -11.86 4.35
CA VAL A 73 -1.36 -12.20 2.95
C VAL A 73 -2.49 -11.66 2.09
N GLY A 74 -2.17 -10.59 1.36
CA GLY A 74 -3.06 -9.93 0.43
C GLY A 74 -2.59 -9.97 -1.01
N LYS A 75 -3.40 -9.41 -1.90
CA LYS A 75 -3.02 -9.13 -3.29
C LYS A 75 -3.14 -7.63 -3.53
N ILE A 76 -2.12 -7.07 -4.15
CA ILE A 76 -2.15 -5.71 -4.68
C ILE A 76 -1.92 -5.73 -6.18
N LYS A 77 -2.34 -4.66 -6.85
CA LYS A 77 -2.03 -4.40 -8.25
C LYS A 77 -1.39 -3.02 -8.38
N LEU A 78 -0.21 -2.99 -8.99
CA LEU A 78 0.50 -1.74 -9.29
C LEU A 78 -0.12 -1.10 -10.53
N MET A 79 -0.52 0.17 -10.40
CA MET A 79 -1.09 0.90 -11.54
C MET A 79 0.02 1.37 -12.49
N VAL A 80 -0.25 1.24 -13.78
CA VAL A 80 0.58 1.80 -14.85
C VAL A 80 -0.30 2.72 -15.67
N ARG A 81 -0.04 4.03 -15.60
CA ARG A 81 -0.68 5.00 -16.50
C ARG A 81 0.12 5.11 -17.79
N ASN A 82 -0.51 4.81 -18.92
CA ASN A 82 0.06 5.14 -20.23
C ASN A 82 -0.07 6.65 -20.46
N MET A 83 1.05 7.37 -20.44
CA MET A 83 1.08 8.76 -20.90
C MET A 83 0.88 8.81 -22.41
N ILE A 84 -0.34 9.06 -22.86
CA ILE A 84 -0.60 9.44 -24.24
C ILE A 84 -0.20 10.92 -24.35
N SER A 85 1.00 11.19 -24.85
CA SER A 85 1.38 12.54 -25.25
C SER A 85 0.68 12.87 -26.56
N LEU A 86 -0.44 13.59 -26.51
CA LEU A 86 -0.97 14.26 -27.69
C LEU A 86 -0.11 15.50 -27.95
N TYR A 87 0.88 15.37 -28.83
CA TYR A 87 1.41 16.52 -29.55
C TYR A 87 0.46 16.81 -30.72
N MET A 88 -0.20 17.96 -30.69
CA MET A 88 -0.84 18.61 -31.84
C MET A 88 0.17 19.49 -32.58
#